data_AF-A0A0C2YK66-F1
#
_entry.id   AF-A0A0C2YK66-F1
#
_cell.length_a   1.000
_cell.length_b   1.000
_cell.length_c   1.000
_cell.angle_alpha   90.00
_cell.angle_beta   90.00
_cell.angle_gamma   90.00
#
_symmetry.space_group_name_H-M   'P 1'
#
loop_
_entity.id
_entity.type
_entity.pdbx_description
1 polymer ?
#
loop_
_entity_poly.entity_id
_entity_poly.type
_entity_poly.pdbx_seq_one_letter_code
_entity_poly.pdbx_strand_id
1 'polypeptide(L)'
;MKLDPILAELLRNNEFPSEPKLQEAMQLRTQTNEDLLQIDAEIQRLQAKRELIQSSIDIYNTILSPARRLLPDILREIFYHCTDQTYPVLSATEAPMLLTRVCGLWRSVAFSSPRIWARLHIPLPGDPRNSRYRAFRRNDDGMVEVIRQHFSKMIQLRCQAVKDWLDRSGSLPLSLSISHPLDMPFDNNHPEDDELVNLLFRTIRPFASRWRQLDLSMPSHIYQKLETILALDNLTMLPYTKGDTPLSSPISLTSPPPFHIIELPELKALSISWRELSRSLGHYPNSWHRLTDICFKTSVSDADLLEMLKKCHNLVSLDVTFDLSRGIPTSPESPLEMVLLPQLEILKIYEPGPFASRISAINAPHLKSLQFRSHVHNNGSLEPALGRAQGREPLFWFISNAAASLETLSIYSGSSFSLEYISRCFALAIHVKGLILSARSVNLTPQPLEFLEDIHSEFSGDSSILGILKIQIPENESSVPRSTPVKSDIILPKLESLEAYGAHVISDRTLRTILTSRIDAAQCGLTSPLRRVTVQSTRRKREDIIPEIVARARDAGMEMKLDLLYRPSARDKRPFSPYFLLPG
;
A
#
# COMPACT_ATOMS: atom_id res chain seq x y z
N MET A 1 20.22 -43.04 38.27
CA MET A 1 20.01 -43.08 39.73
C MET A 1 20.27 -44.51 40.19
N LYS A 2 21.29 -44.78 41.00
CA LYS A 2 21.38 -46.09 41.67
C LYS A 2 20.32 -46.07 42.76
N LEU A 3 19.24 -46.84 42.60
CA LEU A 3 18.24 -46.97 43.66
C LEU A 3 18.92 -47.59 44.89
N ASP A 4 18.54 -47.10 46.07
CA ASP A 4 18.90 -47.78 47.32
C ASP A 4 18.43 -49.25 47.25
N PRO A 5 19.26 -50.22 47.66
CA PRO A 5 18.93 -51.65 47.59
C PRO A 5 17.58 -52.00 48.21
N ILE A 6 17.18 -51.28 49.26
CA ILE A 6 15.94 -51.49 50.00
C ILE A 6 14.74 -50.99 49.18
N LEU A 7 14.86 -49.83 48.54
CA LEU A 7 13.84 -49.31 47.62
C LEU A 7 13.70 -50.21 46.39
N ALA A 8 14.80 -50.77 45.87
CA ALA A 8 14.78 -51.71 44.76
C ALA A 8 14.09 -53.05 45.12
N GLU A 9 14.24 -53.52 46.37
CA GLU A 9 13.55 -54.71 46.88
C GLU A 9 12.05 -54.46 47.09
N LEU A 10 11.69 -53.32 47.70
CA LEU A 10 10.30 -52.93 47.97
C LEU A 10 9.50 -52.63 46.69
N LEU A 11 10.15 -52.18 45.61
CA LEU A 11 9.51 -51.96 44.31
C LEU A 11 9.38 -53.24 43.47
N ARG A 12 9.94 -54.37 43.92
CA ARG A 12 9.97 -55.61 43.12
C ARG A 12 8.63 -56.36 43.16
N ASN A 13 7.93 -56.33 44.30
CA ASN A 13 6.64 -57.02 44.52
C ASN A 13 5.69 -56.12 45.33
N ASN A 14 4.37 -56.19 45.09
CA ASN A 14 3.35 -55.40 45.80
C ASN A 14 3.00 -55.94 47.21
N GLU A 15 3.92 -56.63 47.89
CA GLU A 15 3.70 -57.14 49.24
C GLU A 15 3.84 -56.03 50.29
N PHE A 16 3.07 -56.12 51.38
CA PHE A 16 3.10 -55.11 52.43
C PHE A 16 4.48 -55.10 53.14
N PRO A 17 5.20 -53.96 53.17
CA PRO A 17 6.52 -53.89 53.81
C PRO A 17 6.46 -54.16 55.31
N SER A 18 7.49 -54.78 55.88
CA SER A 18 7.62 -54.88 57.33
C SER A 18 7.89 -53.51 57.96
N GLU A 19 7.39 -53.27 59.17
CA GLU A 19 7.55 -52.01 59.92
C GLU A 19 8.99 -51.43 59.93
N PRO A 20 10.07 -52.21 60.14
CA PRO A 20 11.43 -51.66 60.10
C PRO A 20 11.83 -51.15 58.70
N LYS A 21 11.42 -51.82 57.62
CA LYS A 21 11.69 -51.37 56.24
C LYS A 21 10.90 -50.10 55.89
N LEU A 22 9.69 -49.95 56.45
CA LEU A 22 8.88 -48.73 56.33
C LEU A 22 9.55 -47.54 57.01
N GLN A 23 10.05 -47.73 58.24
CA GLN A 23 10.77 -46.70 59.00
C GLN A 23 12.04 -46.23 58.27
N GLU A 24 12.81 -47.15 57.72
CA GLU A 24 14.02 -46.84 56.95
C GLU A 24 13.70 -46.09 55.64
N ALA A 25 12.65 -46.49 54.91
CA ALA A 25 12.17 -45.76 53.74
C ALA A 25 11.66 -44.35 54.09
N MET A 26 11.01 -44.19 55.25
CA MET A 26 10.60 -42.87 55.75
C MET A 26 11.80 -41.98 56.09
N GLN A 27 12.85 -42.53 56.71
CA GLN A 27 14.09 -41.80 56.99
C GLN A 27 14.80 -41.39 55.69
N LEU A 28 14.95 -42.30 54.73
CA LEU A 28 15.53 -42.00 53.42
C LEU A 28 14.75 -40.91 52.67
N ARG A 29 13.41 -40.94 52.75
CA ARG A 29 12.56 -39.89 52.17
C ARG A 29 12.78 -38.54 52.85
N THR A 30 12.88 -38.51 54.18
CA THR A 30 13.15 -37.28 54.92
C THR A 30 14.50 -36.70 54.54
N GLN A 31 15.56 -37.51 54.51
CA GLN A 31 16.89 -37.09 54.08
C GLN A 31 16.88 -36.55 52.64
N THR A 32 16.22 -37.26 51.72
CA THR A 32 16.11 -36.83 50.31
C THR A 32 15.37 -35.49 50.19
N ASN A 33 14.34 -35.26 51.02
CA ASN A 33 13.64 -33.98 51.06
C ASN A 33 14.50 -32.85 51.62
N GLU A 34 15.33 -33.12 52.64
CA GLU A 34 16.28 -32.14 53.18
C GLU A 34 17.35 -31.77 52.14
N ASP A 35 17.88 -32.77 51.41
CA ASP A 35 18.83 -32.54 50.32
C ASP A 35 18.20 -31.72 49.19
N LEU A 36 16.94 -31.99 48.85
CA LEU A 36 16.19 -31.22 47.86
C LEU A 36 16.01 -29.76 48.30
N LEU A 37 15.64 -29.53 49.57
CA LEU A 37 15.52 -28.18 50.13
C LEU A 37 16.85 -27.42 50.11
N GLN A 38 17.98 -28.10 50.37
CA GLN A 38 19.30 -27.48 50.26
C GLN A 38 19.64 -27.11 48.81
N ILE A 39 19.33 -27.99 47.85
CA ILE A 39 19.54 -27.70 46.42
C ILE A 39 18.66 -26.52 45.99
N ASP A 40 17.40 -26.47 46.39
CA ASP A 40 16.49 -25.37 46.07
C ASP A 40 16.98 -24.04 46.65
N ALA A 41 17.49 -24.04 47.89
CA ALA A 41 18.11 -22.85 48.49
C ALA A 41 19.35 -22.39 47.72
N GLU A 42 20.19 -23.32 47.25
CA GLU A 42 21.37 -23.00 46.44
C GLU A 42 20.98 -22.47 45.05
N ILE A 43 19.94 -23.03 44.42
CA ILE A 43 19.38 -22.51 43.17
C ILE A 43 18.92 -21.06 43.34
N GLN A 44 18.16 -20.76 44.39
CA GLN A 44 17.71 -19.39 44.68
C GLN A 44 18.89 -18.44 44.88
N ARG A 45 19.91 -18.86 45.62
CA ARG A 45 21.14 -18.08 45.84
C ARG A 45 21.89 -17.81 44.54
N LEU A 46 22.03 -18.81 43.68
CA LEU A 46 22.69 -18.68 42.38
C LEU A 46 21.87 -17.82 41.39
N GLN A 47 20.54 -17.90 41.42
CA GLN A 47 19.64 -17.03 40.65
C GLN A 47 19.80 -15.57 41.06
N ALA A 48 19.78 -15.26 42.37
CA ALA A 48 20.02 -13.92 42.87
C ALA A 48 21.41 -13.39 42.48
N LYS A 49 22.44 -14.24 42.56
CA LYS A 49 23.80 -13.88 42.10
C LYS A 49 23.84 -13.62 40.59
N ARG A 50 23.13 -14.41 39.79
CA ARG A 50 23.02 -14.21 38.33
C ARG A 50 22.34 -12.88 38.01
N GLU A 51 21.25 -12.52 38.69
CA GLU A 51 20.55 -11.24 38.50
C GLU A 51 21.45 -10.05 38.84
N LEU A 52 22.22 -10.14 39.93
CA LEU A 52 23.20 -9.12 40.29
C LEU A 52 24.28 -8.95 39.21
N ILE A 53 24.84 -10.06 38.72
CA ILE A 53 25.86 -10.02 37.66
C ILE A 53 25.25 -9.47 36.37
N GLN A 54 24.03 -9.89 36.01
CA GLN A 54 23.33 -9.39 34.83
C GLN A 54 23.13 -7.87 34.90
N SER A 55 22.69 -7.35 36.04
CA SER A 55 22.54 -5.89 36.23
C SER A 55 23.86 -5.14 36.05
N SER A 56 24.98 -5.73 36.47
CA SER A 56 26.32 -5.15 36.28
C SER A 56 26.72 -5.14 34.80
N ILE A 57 26.45 -6.22 34.07
CA ILE A 57 26.66 -6.31 32.63
C ILE A 57 25.83 -5.27 31.88
N ASP A 58 24.57 -5.07 32.27
CA ASP A 58 23.69 -4.09 31.64
C ASP A 58 24.20 -2.64 31.81
N ILE A 59 24.83 -2.34 32.96
CA ILE A 59 25.52 -1.06 33.18
C ILE A 59 26.70 -0.89 32.21
N TYR A 60 27.57 -1.90 32.11
CA TYR A 60 28.71 -1.86 31.18
C TYR A 60 28.24 -1.72 29.72
N ASN A 61 27.24 -2.49 29.30
CA ASN A 61 26.64 -2.40 27.97
C ASN A 61 26.07 -1.00 27.70
N THR A 62 25.45 -0.39 28.71
CA THR A 62 24.92 0.99 28.62
C THR A 62 26.05 2.00 28.44
N ILE A 63 27.18 1.85 29.12
CA ILE A 63 28.37 2.71 29.00
C ILE A 63 29.07 2.53 27.65
N LEU A 64 29.22 1.28 27.21
CA LEU A 64 29.90 0.92 25.97
C LEU A 64 29.01 1.05 24.72
N SER A 65 27.73 1.41 24.90
CA SER A 65 26.76 1.54 23.82
C SER A 65 27.29 2.45 22.70
N PRO A 66 27.30 1.98 21.43
CA PRO A 66 27.69 2.80 20.29
C PRO A 66 26.91 4.11 20.17
N ALA A 67 25.67 4.14 20.66
CA ALA A 67 24.81 5.32 20.66
C ALA A 67 25.40 6.50 21.46
N ARG A 68 26.32 6.25 22.40
CA ARG A 68 27.03 7.31 23.14
C ARG A 68 28.19 7.94 22.37
N ARG A 69 28.66 7.29 21.29
CA ARG A 69 29.74 7.79 20.43
C ARG A 69 29.24 8.56 19.21
N LEU A 70 27.93 8.48 18.94
CA LEU A 70 27.32 9.20 17.82
C LEU A 70 27.27 10.70 18.14
N LEU A 71 27.79 11.50 17.21
CA LEU A 71 27.68 12.95 17.28
C LEU A 71 26.21 13.37 17.18
N PRO A 72 25.82 14.50 17.81
CA PRO A 72 24.46 15.03 17.72
C PRO A 72 23.94 15.14 16.29
N ASP A 73 24.75 15.56 15.32
CA ASP A 73 24.32 15.73 13.92
C ASP A 73 23.96 14.40 13.25
N ILE A 74 24.71 13.33 13.55
CA ILE A 74 24.40 12.00 13.05
C ILE A 74 23.11 11.48 13.68
N LEU A 75 22.90 11.74 14.97
CA LEU A 75 21.64 11.41 15.65
C LEU A 75 20.45 12.16 15.01
N ARG A 76 20.61 13.44 14.65
CA ARG A 76 19.57 14.23 13.97
C ARG A 76 19.15 13.60 12.65
N GLU A 77 20.12 13.18 11.84
CA GLU A 77 19.83 12.57 10.53
C GLU A 77 19.17 11.19 10.69
N ILE A 78 19.63 10.38 11.65
CA ILE A 78 18.98 9.11 11.99
C ILE A 78 17.53 9.36 12.43
N PHE A 79 17.29 10.33 13.31
CA PHE A 79 15.95 10.65 13.81
C PHE A 79 15.02 11.14 12.70
N TYR A 80 15.54 11.90 11.74
CA TYR A 80 14.80 12.32 10.56
C TYR A 80 14.34 11.10 9.75
N HIS A 81 15.23 10.15 9.46
CA HIS A 81 14.86 8.93 8.74
C HIS A 81 13.88 8.03 9.50
N CYS A 82 13.85 8.07 10.83
CA CYS A 82 12.83 7.39 11.63
C CYS A 82 11.42 8.00 11.49
N THR A 83 11.28 9.21 10.95
CA THR A 83 10.02 9.96 10.89
C THR A 83 9.59 10.35 9.47
N ASP A 84 10.47 10.25 8.48
CA ASP A 84 10.21 10.73 7.12
C ASP A 84 9.25 9.83 6.30
N GLN A 85 9.20 8.53 6.62
CA GLN A 85 8.46 7.56 5.81
C GLN A 85 6.94 7.55 6.08
N THR A 86 6.50 8.09 7.22
CA THR A 86 5.10 8.03 7.66
C THR A 86 4.62 9.39 8.19
N TYR A 87 3.36 9.47 8.62
CA TYR A 87 2.90 10.53 9.50
C TYR A 87 2.97 10.01 10.94
N PRO A 88 3.91 10.50 11.77
CA PRO A 88 4.01 10.07 13.15
C PRO A 88 2.70 10.30 13.90
N VAL A 89 2.29 9.33 14.72
CA VAL A 89 1.19 9.52 15.67
C VAL A 89 1.73 10.02 17.03
N LEU A 90 0.85 10.67 17.80
CA LEU A 90 1.12 11.06 19.19
C LEU A 90 1.16 9.83 20.12
N SER A 91 2.16 8.97 19.94
CA SER A 91 2.36 7.76 20.73
C SER A 91 3.72 7.76 21.42
N ALA A 92 3.72 7.38 22.69
CA ALA A 92 4.93 7.15 23.47
C ALA A 92 5.87 6.09 22.88
N THR A 93 5.34 5.18 22.05
CA THR A 93 6.06 4.04 21.49
C THR A 93 6.56 4.27 20.07
N GLU A 94 6.33 5.46 19.50
CA GLU A 94 6.69 5.79 18.12
C GLU A 94 7.59 7.02 18.07
N ALA A 95 8.49 7.08 17.08
CA ALA A 95 9.28 8.28 16.83
C ALA A 95 8.37 9.43 16.35
N PRO A 96 8.68 10.70 16.66
CA PRO A 96 9.82 11.18 17.45
C PRO A 96 9.65 11.03 18.97
N MET A 97 8.46 10.74 19.50
CA MET A 97 8.23 10.71 20.96
C MET A 97 9.07 9.68 21.68
N LEU A 98 9.20 8.47 21.13
CA LEU A 98 10.07 7.42 21.67
C LEU A 98 11.51 7.90 21.82
N LEU A 99 12.01 8.67 20.84
CA LEU A 99 13.38 9.21 20.83
C LEU A 99 13.61 10.18 21.99
N THR A 100 12.58 10.90 22.43
CA THR A 100 12.65 11.80 23.60
C THR A 100 12.73 11.05 24.94
N ARG A 101 12.54 9.73 24.95
CA ARG A 101 12.46 8.90 26.16
C ARG A 101 13.67 8.01 26.39
N VAL A 102 14.56 7.88 25.41
CA VAL A 102 15.73 6.98 25.48
C VAL A 102 16.75 7.46 26.51
N CYS A 103 17.29 8.67 26.35
CA CYS A 103 18.26 9.25 27.28
C CYS A 103 18.24 10.79 27.21
N GLY A 104 18.97 11.45 28.12
CA GLY A 104 19.04 12.92 28.16
C GLY A 104 19.59 13.55 26.88
N LEU A 105 20.64 12.97 26.30
CA LEU A 105 21.23 13.43 25.04
C LEU A 105 20.21 13.33 23.88
N TRP A 106 19.58 12.17 23.71
CA TRP A 106 18.60 11.96 22.63
C TRP A 106 17.40 12.89 22.78
N ARG A 107 16.92 13.10 24.01
CA ARG A 107 15.87 14.07 24.30
C ARG A 107 16.27 15.48 23.89
N SER A 108 17.47 15.93 24.25
CA SER A 108 17.98 17.24 23.86
C SER A 108 18.09 17.36 22.34
N VAL A 109 18.64 16.35 21.67
CA VAL A 109 18.78 16.33 20.21
C VAL A 109 17.41 16.38 19.54
N ALA A 110 16.47 15.52 19.94
CA ALA A 110 15.12 15.45 19.39
C ALA A 110 14.37 16.79 19.54
N PHE A 111 14.40 17.41 20.74
CA PHE A 111 13.76 18.71 20.95
C PHE A 111 14.43 19.87 20.20
N SER A 112 15.75 19.79 19.97
CA SER A 112 16.48 20.77 19.16
C SER A 112 16.38 20.56 17.64
N SER A 113 15.56 19.60 17.18
CA SER A 113 15.49 19.19 15.78
C SER A 113 14.11 19.44 15.18
N PRO A 114 13.77 20.67 14.76
CA PRO A 114 12.43 21.00 14.27
C PRO A 114 11.92 20.11 13.13
N ARG A 115 12.82 19.61 12.27
CA ARG A 115 12.48 18.77 11.10
C ARG A 115 11.71 17.50 11.47
N ILE A 116 11.98 16.87 12.61
CA ILE A 116 11.30 15.62 13.01
C ILE A 116 9.87 15.87 13.53
N TRP A 117 9.52 17.13 13.81
CA TRP A 117 8.21 17.56 14.30
C TRP A 117 7.35 18.16 13.17
N ALA A 118 7.87 18.28 11.95
CA ALA A 118 7.19 18.90 10.82
C ALA A 118 6.06 18.03 10.22
N ARG A 119 5.97 16.76 10.63
CA ARG A 119 4.96 15.80 10.18
C ARG A 119 4.14 15.31 11.38
N LEU A 120 2.83 15.16 11.22
CA LEU A 120 1.95 14.68 12.29
C LEU A 120 0.66 14.06 11.74
N HIS A 121 0.26 12.91 12.30
CA HIS A 121 -1.08 12.35 12.16
C HIS A 121 -1.96 12.73 13.35
N ILE A 122 -3.13 13.31 13.08
CA ILE A 122 -4.08 13.82 14.05
C ILE A 122 -5.40 13.07 13.90
N PRO A 123 -5.68 12.06 14.74
CA PRO A 123 -6.99 11.43 14.78
C PRO A 123 -7.98 12.34 15.52
N LEU A 124 -9.08 12.69 14.84
CA LEU A 124 -10.20 13.41 15.42
C LEU A 124 -10.85 12.59 16.54
N PRO A 125 -11.49 13.25 17.52
CA PRO A 125 -12.35 12.56 18.48
C PRO A 125 -13.43 11.75 17.74
N GLY A 126 -13.63 10.50 18.14
CA GLY A 126 -14.80 9.71 17.76
C GLY A 126 -15.90 9.78 18.81
N ASP A 127 -17.02 9.09 18.58
CA ASP A 127 -18.12 9.06 19.55
C ASP A 127 -17.64 8.50 20.92
N PRO A 128 -17.73 9.30 22.00
CA PRO A 128 -17.31 8.88 23.34
C PRO A 128 -18.04 7.61 23.83
N ARG A 129 -19.24 7.32 23.32
CA ARG A 129 -20.06 6.13 23.65
C ARG A 129 -19.54 4.83 23.03
N ASN A 130 -18.63 4.91 22.06
CA ASN A 130 -18.08 3.77 21.31
C ASN A 130 -16.58 3.54 21.52
N SER A 131 -15.91 4.38 22.32
CA SER A 131 -14.57 4.10 22.83
C SER A 131 -14.52 2.71 23.48
N ARG A 132 -13.33 2.11 23.64
CA ARG A 132 -13.10 0.73 24.19
C ARG A 132 -13.79 0.41 25.53
N TYR A 133 -14.50 1.35 26.12
CA TYR A 133 -15.49 1.25 27.19
C TYR A 133 -16.83 0.59 26.79
N ARG A 134 -16.88 -0.26 25.74
CA ARG A 134 -18.06 -1.13 25.45
C ARG A 134 -18.46 -2.02 26.64
N ALA A 135 -17.58 -2.21 27.62
CA ALA A 135 -17.85 -2.98 28.83
C ALA A 135 -18.94 -2.36 29.76
N PHE A 136 -19.36 -1.11 29.52
CA PHE A 136 -20.28 -0.39 30.42
C PHE A 136 -21.66 -0.08 29.83
N ARG A 137 -22.10 -0.75 28.76
CA ARG A 137 -23.52 -0.67 28.32
C ARG A 137 -24.45 -1.39 29.30
N ARG A 138 -24.65 -0.80 30.48
CA ARG A 138 -25.92 -0.84 31.20
C ARG A 138 -26.51 0.57 31.12
N ASN A 139 -27.80 0.65 30.84
CA ASN A 139 -28.56 1.88 30.67
C ASN A 139 -28.61 2.68 31.99
N ASP A 140 -27.54 3.41 32.31
CA ASP A 140 -27.45 4.29 33.46
C ASP A 140 -26.98 5.67 32.98
N ASP A 141 -27.92 6.61 32.88
CA ASP A 141 -27.71 7.95 32.34
C ASP A 141 -26.62 8.73 33.09
N GLY A 142 -26.35 8.39 34.36
CA GLY A 142 -25.27 9.01 35.15
C GLY A 142 -23.85 8.65 34.70
N MET A 143 -23.64 7.47 34.09
CA MET A 143 -22.32 7.04 33.62
C MET A 143 -21.91 7.70 32.30
N VAL A 144 -22.88 8.11 31.47
CA VAL A 144 -22.63 8.77 30.18
C VAL A 144 -21.94 10.12 30.38
N GLU A 145 -22.39 10.91 31.35
CA GLU A 145 -21.83 12.23 31.64
C GLU A 145 -20.40 12.14 32.20
N VAL A 146 -20.12 11.16 33.06
CA VAL A 146 -18.75 10.92 33.57
C VAL A 146 -17.82 10.52 32.42
N ILE A 147 -18.26 9.64 31.51
CA ILE A 147 -17.48 9.26 30.32
C ILE A 147 -17.20 10.48 29.44
N ARG A 148 -18.21 11.34 29.24
CA ARG A 148 -18.09 12.58 28.45
C ARG A 148 -17.07 13.54 29.05
N GLN A 149 -17.09 13.76 30.37
CA GLN A 149 -16.12 14.61 31.05
C GLN A 149 -14.68 14.09 30.91
N HIS A 150 -14.48 12.78 31.09
CA HIS A 150 -13.18 12.14 30.87
C HIS A 150 -12.71 12.30 29.42
N PHE A 151 -13.62 12.11 28.46
CA PHE A 151 -13.33 12.27 27.05
C PHE A 151 -12.97 13.71 26.68
N SER A 152 -13.72 14.70 27.17
CA SER A 152 -13.41 16.13 26.99
C SER A 152 -12.02 16.49 27.52
N LYS A 153 -11.68 16.05 28.73
CA LYS A 153 -10.35 16.25 29.32
C LYS A 153 -9.24 15.59 28.49
N MET A 154 -9.48 14.38 27.97
CA MET A 154 -8.55 13.70 27.07
C MET A 154 -8.32 14.47 25.77
N ILE A 155 -9.38 15.05 25.18
CA ILE A 155 -9.26 15.86 23.97
C ILE A 155 -8.53 17.18 24.23
N GLN A 156 -8.74 17.82 25.38
CA GLN A 156 -7.97 19.01 25.77
C GLN A 156 -6.47 18.71 25.88
N LEU A 157 -6.11 17.59 26.55
CA LEU A 157 -4.72 17.14 26.63
C LEU A 157 -4.14 16.84 25.25
N ARG A 158 -4.92 16.23 24.36
CA ARG A 158 -4.51 15.99 22.97
C ARG A 158 -4.30 17.29 22.21
N CYS A 159 -5.17 18.28 22.36
CA CYS A 159 -5.00 19.60 21.73
C CYS A 159 -3.70 20.27 22.21
N GLN A 160 -3.42 20.21 23.52
CA GLN A 160 -2.16 20.73 24.04
C GLN A 160 -0.94 20.00 23.45
N ALA A 161 -0.99 18.65 23.39
CA ALA A 161 0.09 17.87 22.80
C ALA A 161 0.29 18.16 21.30
N VAL A 162 -0.79 18.33 20.53
CA VAL A 162 -0.73 18.75 19.12
C VAL A 162 -0.10 20.13 19.01
N LYS A 163 -0.52 21.09 19.83
CA LYS A 163 0.06 22.44 19.84
C LYS A 163 1.55 22.40 20.13
N ASP A 164 1.96 21.73 21.21
CA ASP A 164 3.37 21.60 21.60
C ASP A 164 4.21 20.92 20.49
N TRP A 165 3.62 19.96 19.77
CA TRP A 165 4.26 19.32 18.63
C TRP A 165 4.48 20.31 17.48
N LEU A 166 3.44 21.05 17.10
CA LEU A 166 3.52 22.00 15.99
C LEU A 166 4.41 23.20 16.34
N ASP A 167 4.45 23.63 17.60
CA ASP A 167 5.38 24.67 18.07
C ASP A 167 6.85 24.21 17.93
N ARG A 168 7.15 22.93 18.23
CA ARG A 168 8.51 22.37 18.08
C ARG A 168 9.01 22.33 16.63
N SER A 169 8.11 22.29 15.66
CA SER A 169 8.48 22.34 14.24
C SER A 169 9.00 23.71 13.80
N GLY A 170 8.93 24.74 14.66
CA GLY A 170 9.50 26.05 14.40
C GLY A 170 8.78 26.73 13.23
N SER A 171 9.52 27.21 12.23
CA SER A 171 8.98 27.84 11.01
C SER A 171 8.92 26.89 9.81
N LEU A 172 9.17 25.59 10.01
CA LEU A 172 9.23 24.66 8.90
C LEU A 172 7.85 24.41 8.26
N PRO A 173 7.82 24.09 6.95
CA PRO A 173 6.60 23.65 6.30
C PRO A 173 6.08 22.35 6.92
N LEU A 174 4.77 22.27 7.10
CA LEU A 174 4.09 21.19 7.80
C LEU A 174 3.42 20.21 6.83
N SER A 175 3.53 18.91 7.13
CA SER A 175 2.72 17.87 6.48
C SER A 175 1.81 17.24 7.51
N LEU A 176 0.50 17.45 7.39
CA LEU A 176 -0.48 16.96 8.36
C LEU A 176 -1.37 15.90 7.72
N SER A 177 -1.66 14.86 8.49
CA SER A 177 -2.72 13.89 8.16
C SER A 177 -3.79 13.96 9.23
N ILE A 178 -5.06 14.16 8.87
CA ILE A 178 -6.18 14.27 9.81
C ILE A 178 -7.20 13.18 9.48
N SER A 179 -7.50 12.30 10.42
CA SER A 179 -8.43 11.19 10.22
C SER A 179 -9.63 11.26 11.17
N HIS A 180 -10.82 10.95 10.66
CA HIS A 180 -12.01 10.75 11.44
C HIS A 180 -12.20 9.25 11.73
N PRO A 181 -12.36 8.83 12.99
CA PRO A 181 -12.63 7.43 13.32
C PRO A 181 -13.96 7.00 12.72
N LEU A 182 -13.93 5.85 12.07
CA LEU A 182 -14.97 5.38 11.14
C LEU A 182 -16.14 4.63 11.79
N ASP A 183 -16.12 4.51 13.12
CA ASP A 183 -17.11 3.73 13.83
C ASP A 183 -18.40 4.53 14.03
N MET A 184 -19.22 4.47 12.97
CA MET A 184 -20.67 4.64 12.94
C MET A 184 -21.16 6.10 12.97
N PRO A 185 -22.32 6.39 12.32
CA PRO A 185 -22.85 7.74 12.21
C PRO A 185 -23.00 8.38 13.58
N PHE A 186 -22.60 9.65 13.69
CA PHE A 186 -23.01 10.49 14.79
C PHE A 186 -24.52 10.36 14.96
N ASP A 187 -24.95 10.06 16.17
CA ASP A 187 -26.31 10.37 16.55
C ASP A 187 -26.39 11.90 16.53
N ASN A 188 -27.07 12.47 15.54
CA ASN A 188 -27.18 13.92 15.30
C ASN A 188 -27.79 14.72 16.48
N ASN A 189 -28.00 14.07 17.63
CA ASN A 189 -28.72 14.57 18.78
C ASN A 189 -27.83 15.23 19.85
N HIS A 190 -26.49 15.30 19.69
CA HIS A 190 -25.61 15.94 20.69
C HIS A 190 -24.60 16.95 20.10
N PRO A 191 -24.85 18.27 20.19
CA PRO A 191 -23.98 19.32 19.65
C PRO A 191 -22.63 19.48 20.38
N GLU A 192 -22.44 18.83 21.53
CA GLU A 192 -21.19 18.92 22.31
C GLU A 192 -20.03 18.13 21.69
N ASP A 193 -20.32 17.03 20.97
CA ASP A 193 -19.28 16.25 20.28
C ASP A 193 -18.68 17.06 19.11
N ASP A 194 -19.48 17.93 18.51
CA ASP A 194 -19.05 18.87 17.47
C ASP A 194 -18.08 19.92 18.00
N GLU A 195 -18.29 20.41 19.22
CA GLU A 195 -17.38 21.39 19.84
C GLU A 195 -15.99 20.79 20.10
N LEU A 196 -15.88 19.49 20.40
CA LEU A 196 -14.59 18.82 20.59
C LEU A 196 -13.79 18.72 19.29
N VAL A 197 -14.46 18.45 18.16
CA VAL A 197 -13.85 18.50 16.83
C VAL A 197 -13.42 19.93 16.49
N ASN A 198 -14.29 20.91 16.74
CA ASN A 198 -14.01 22.33 16.51
C ASN A 198 -12.81 22.81 17.34
N LEU A 199 -12.66 22.35 18.58
CA LEU A 199 -11.53 22.70 19.45
C LEU A 199 -10.19 22.29 18.83
N LEU A 200 -10.13 21.09 18.26
CA LEU A 200 -8.93 20.59 17.59
C LEU A 200 -8.64 21.38 16.31
N PHE A 201 -9.67 21.72 15.52
CA PHE A 201 -9.52 22.58 14.34
C PHE A 201 -9.03 23.99 14.70
N ARG A 202 -9.56 24.60 15.78
CA ARG A 202 -9.07 25.87 16.32
C ARG A 202 -7.61 25.78 16.78
N THR A 203 -7.18 24.63 17.27
CA THR A 203 -5.80 24.39 17.72
C THR A 203 -4.80 24.37 16.56
N ILE A 204 -5.16 23.76 15.42
CA ILE A 204 -4.27 23.65 14.26
C ILE A 204 -4.31 24.88 13.33
N ARG A 205 -5.41 25.65 13.36
CA ARG A 205 -5.62 26.84 12.53
C ARG A 205 -4.43 27.83 12.51
N PRO A 206 -3.79 28.19 13.64
CA PRO A 206 -2.69 29.15 13.66
C PRO A 206 -1.47 28.73 12.82
N PHE A 207 -1.35 27.44 12.51
CA PHE A 207 -0.23 26.88 11.76
C PHE A 207 -0.52 26.72 10.25
N ALA A 208 -1.73 27.07 9.81
CA ALA A 208 -2.24 26.84 8.45
C ALA A 208 -1.35 27.46 7.35
N SER A 209 -0.74 28.62 7.60
CA SER A 209 0.14 29.32 6.64
C SER A 209 1.40 28.55 6.27
N ARG A 210 1.77 27.54 7.05
CA ARG A 210 2.94 26.70 6.77
C ARG A 210 2.57 25.32 6.22
N TRP A 211 1.30 25.02 6.00
CA TRP A 211 0.90 23.68 5.54
C TRP A 211 1.35 23.47 4.10
N ARG A 212 2.24 22.50 3.91
CA ARG A 212 2.76 22.06 2.61
C ARG A 212 2.01 20.86 2.05
N GLN A 213 1.53 19.99 2.94
CA GLN A 213 0.79 18.80 2.56
C GLN A 213 -0.31 18.54 3.57
N LEU A 214 -1.52 18.29 3.08
CA LEU A 214 -2.68 18.00 3.91
C LEU A 214 -3.39 16.74 3.41
N ASP A 215 -3.40 15.71 4.24
CA ASP A 215 -4.05 14.42 3.98
C ASP A 215 -5.28 14.28 4.90
N LEU A 216 -6.47 14.54 4.38
CA LEU A 216 -7.74 14.46 5.10
C LEU A 216 -8.40 13.11 4.87
N SER A 217 -8.85 12.44 5.92
CA SER A 217 -9.68 11.24 5.85
C SER A 217 -10.90 11.42 6.73
N MET A 218 -11.98 11.97 6.19
CA MET A 218 -13.16 12.35 6.98
C MET A 218 -14.43 12.46 6.12
N PRO A 219 -15.62 12.34 6.72
CA PRO A 219 -16.88 12.64 6.04
C PRO A 219 -16.99 14.12 5.59
N SER A 220 -17.80 14.37 4.57
CA SER A 220 -18.01 15.71 3.99
C SER A 220 -18.50 16.77 5.00
N HIS A 221 -19.41 16.41 5.91
CA HIS A 221 -19.92 17.33 6.94
C HIS A 221 -18.84 17.76 7.95
N ILE A 222 -17.86 16.89 8.25
CA ILE A 222 -16.72 17.25 9.11
C ILE A 222 -15.73 18.12 8.34
N TYR A 223 -15.51 17.83 7.07
CA TYR A 223 -14.70 18.68 6.20
C TYR A 223 -15.25 20.11 6.10
N GLN A 224 -16.56 20.29 5.96
CA GLN A 224 -17.19 21.62 5.91
C GLN A 224 -16.91 22.44 7.18
N LYS A 225 -16.90 21.78 8.35
CA LYS A 225 -16.54 22.43 9.63
C LYS A 225 -15.08 22.87 9.62
N LEU A 226 -14.18 22.01 9.13
CA LEU A 226 -12.77 22.35 8.98
C LEU A 226 -12.60 23.58 8.08
N GLU A 227 -13.22 23.59 6.90
CA GLU A 227 -13.14 24.69 5.95
C GLU A 227 -13.72 25.99 6.49
N THR A 228 -14.83 25.94 7.23
CA THR A 228 -15.41 27.12 7.88
C THR A 228 -14.44 27.75 8.91
N ILE A 229 -13.65 26.92 9.60
CA ILE A 229 -12.69 27.37 10.60
C ILE A 229 -11.37 27.83 9.94
N LEU A 230 -10.96 27.13 8.88
CA LEU A 230 -9.79 27.43 8.06
C LEU A 230 -10.18 28.46 7.00
N ALA A 231 -10.19 29.75 7.35
CA ALA A 231 -10.27 30.79 6.33
C ALA A 231 -9.16 30.56 5.27
N LEU A 232 -9.55 30.32 4.02
CA LEU A 232 -8.70 29.84 2.91
C LEU A 232 -7.48 30.74 2.67
N ASP A 233 -7.59 32.02 2.98
CA ASP A 233 -6.51 33.01 2.91
C ASP A 233 -5.25 32.60 3.70
N ASN A 234 -5.41 31.73 4.71
CA ASN A 234 -4.30 31.23 5.51
C ASN A 234 -3.58 30.05 4.87
N LEU A 235 -4.03 29.48 3.75
CA LEU A 235 -3.43 28.29 3.12
C LEU A 235 -2.51 28.68 1.96
N THR A 236 -1.53 29.54 2.24
CA THR A 236 -0.62 30.12 1.22
C THR A 236 0.51 29.21 0.77
N MET A 237 0.75 28.07 1.45
CA MET A 237 1.88 27.19 1.17
C MET A 237 1.47 25.76 0.79
N LEU A 238 0.21 25.51 0.42
CA LEU A 238 -0.35 24.16 0.24
C LEU A 238 -0.40 23.71 -1.24
N PRO A 239 0.68 23.15 -1.81
CA PRO A 239 0.68 22.63 -3.17
C PRO A 239 0.04 21.25 -3.31
N TYR A 240 -0.08 20.48 -2.22
CA TYR A 240 -0.59 19.11 -2.25
C TYR A 240 -1.71 18.93 -1.23
N THR A 241 -2.85 18.42 -1.70
CA THR A 241 -3.93 17.98 -0.83
C THR A 241 -4.46 16.61 -1.25
N LYS A 242 -4.77 15.79 -0.26
CA LYS A 242 -5.38 14.48 -0.45
C LYS A 242 -6.59 14.35 0.45
N GLY A 243 -7.79 14.30 -0.14
CA GLY A 243 -9.05 14.05 0.56
C GLY A 243 -9.52 12.62 0.35
N ASP A 244 -9.74 11.89 1.43
CA ASP A 244 -10.33 10.55 1.44
C ASP A 244 -11.68 10.60 2.19
N THR A 245 -12.80 10.23 1.56
CA THR A 245 -14.05 9.94 2.26
C THR A 245 -14.16 8.44 2.44
N PRO A 246 -14.44 7.99 3.66
CA PRO A 246 -14.80 6.60 3.88
C PRO A 246 -16.08 6.21 3.12
N LEU A 247 -16.11 4.98 2.61
CA LEU A 247 -17.19 4.41 1.78
C LEU A 247 -18.57 4.34 2.47
N SER A 248 -18.67 4.57 3.78
CA SER A 248 -19.88 4.38 4.59
C SER A 248 -20.71 5.64 4.85
N SER A 249 -20.38 6.79 4.25
CA SER A 249 -21.18 8.00 4.48
C SER A 249 -22.59 7.85 3.87
N PRO A 250 -23.68 8.09 4.64
CA PRO A 250 -25.03 7.95 4.15
C PRO A 250 -25.28 8.92 2.99
N ILE A 251 -25.70 8.36 1.87
CA ILE A 251 -26.07 9.07 0.65
C ILE A 251 -27.31 9.90 0.97
N SER A 252 -27.16 11.22 1.17
CA SER A 252 -28.24 12.21 1.00
C SER A 252 -27.68 13.62 1.17
N LEU A 253 -27.03 14.15 0.13
CA LEU A 253 -26.96 15.60 -0.06
C LEU A 253 -27.49 15.89 -1.47
N THR A 254 -28.50 16.76 -1.53
CA THR A 254 -29.15 17.25 -2.76
C THR A 254 -28.27 18.26 -3.51
N SER A 255 -27.17 18.72 -2.89
CA SER A 255 -26.13 19.54 -3.50
C SER A 255 -24.75 19.06 -3.06
N PRO A 256 -23.73 19.08 -3.94
CA PRO A 256 -22.37 18.76 -3.54
C PRO A 256 -21.88 19.79 -2.51
N PRO A 257 -21.24 19.35 -1.42
CA PRO A 257 -20.64 20.27 -0.46
C PRO A 257 -19.57 21.11 -1.17
N PRO A 258 -19.48 22.43 -0.87
CA PRO A 258 -18.43 23.24 -1.45
C PRO A 258 -17.06 22.74 -0.97
N PHE A 259 -16.10 22.77 -1.88
CA PHE A 259 -14.71 22.32 -1.69
C PHE A 259 -13.79 23.42 -2.18
N HIS A 260 -13.72 24.50 -1.41
CA HIS A 260 -13.01 25.71 -1.77
C HIS A 260 -11.48 25.54 -1.74
N ILE A 261 -10.95 24.49 -1.09
CA ILE A 261 -9.51 24.16 -1.15
C ILE A 261 -9.04 24.03 -2.62
N ILE A 262 -9.89 23.59 -3.55
CA ILE A 262 -9.52 23.50 -4.96
C ILE A 262 -9.22 24.87 -5.58
N GLU A 263 -9.79 25.94 -5.05
CA GLU A 263 -9.66 27.31 -5.55
C GLU A 263 -8.34 27.97 -5.12
N LEU A 264 -7.57 27.30 -4.24
CA LEU A 264 -6.29 27.80 -3.75
C LEU A 264 -5.29 27.98 -4.89
N PRO A 265 -4.59 29.12 -4.94
CA PRO A 265 -3.70 29.44 -6.06
C PRO A 265 -2.45 28.59 -6.16
N GLU A 266 -1.96 28.10 -5.03
CA GLU A 266 -0.72 27.32 -4.96
C GLU A 266 -0.96 25.82 -5.16
N LEU A 267 -2.21 25.37 -5.26
CA LEU A 267 -2.54 23.95 -5.34
C LEU A 267 -2.12 23.38 -6.71
N LYS A 268 -1.26 22.35 -6.69
CA LYS A 268 -0.75 21.65 -7.87
C LYS A 268 -1.20 20.20 -7.94
N ALA A 269 -1.33 19.54 -6.79
CA ALA A 269 -1.64 18.13 -6.72
C ALA A 269 -2.88 17.88 -5.86
N LEU A 270 -3.81 17.10 -6.41
CA LEU A 270 -5.12 16.82 -5.83
C LEU A 270 -5.43 15.33 -5.92
N SER A 271 -5.62 14.68 -4.76
CA SER A 271 -6.09 13.30 -4.69
C SER A 271 -7.40 13.22 -3.91
N ILE A 272 -8.50 12.80 -4.54
CA ILE A 272 -9.85 12.85 -3.96
C ILE A 272 -10.51 11.46 -4.05
N SER A 273 -11.15 11.01 -2.97
CA SER A 273 -12.11 9.88 -2.97
C SER A 273 -13.54 10.31 -2.62
N TRP A 274 -13.87 11.59 -2.72
CA TRP A 274 -15.18 12.13 -2.38
C TRP A 274 -16.17 11.95 -3.52
N ARG A 275 -17.17 11.08 -3.29
CA ARG A 275 -18.16 10.70 -4.29
C ARG A 275 -19.02 11.89 -4.74
N GLU A 276 -19.29 12.85 -3.88
CA GLU A 276 -20.10 14.02 -4.19
C GLU A 276 -19.36 14.99 -5.12
N LEU A 277 -18.05 15.16 -4.92
CA LEU A 277 -17.20 15.97 -5.80
C LEU A 277 -16.98 15.29 -7.14
N SER A 278 -16.76 13.97 -7.16
CA SER A 278 -16.59 13.23 -8.42
C SER A 278 -17.85 13.24 -9.30
N ARG A 279 -19.02 13.56 -8.71
CA ARG A 279 -20.30 13.75 -9.41
C ARG A 279 -20.57 15.17 -9.88
N SER A 280 -19.74 16.14 -9.50
CA SER A 280 -20.06 17.56 -9.63
C SER A 280 -18.86 18.43 -10.02
N LEU A 281 -18.01 17.93 -10.93
CA LEU A 281 -16.77 18.59 -11.36
C LEU A 281 -17.00 19.98 -11.99
N GLY A 282 -18.19 20.18 -12.59
CA GLY A 282 -18.57 21.42 -13.27
C GLY A 282 -18.67 22.66 -12.37
N HIS A 283 -18.79 22.50 -11.05
CA HIS A 283 -18.92 23.64 -10.11
C HIS A 283 -17.63 24.43 -9.89
N TYR A 284 -16.45 23.89 -10.26
CA TYR A 284 -15.15 24.53 -10.02
C TYR A 284 -14.43 24.89 -11.34
N PRO A 285 -15.09 25.59 -12.28
CA PRO A 285 -14.60 25.70 -13.65
C PRO A 285 -13.22 26.36 -13.76
N ASN A 286 -12.86 27.24 -12.83
CA ASN A 286 -11.64 28.07 -12.90
C ASN A 286 -10.50 27.55 -12.02
N SER A 287 -10.62 26.34 -11.47
CA SER A 287 -9.63 25.82 -10.51
C SER A 287 -8.73 24.75 -11.10
N TRP A 288 -9.24 24.00 -12.08
CA TRP A 288 -8.57 22.83 -12.64
C TRP A 288 -7.30 23.13 -13.45
N HIS A 289 -7.17 24.32 -14.03
CA HIS A 289 -6.06 24.68 -14.94
C HIS A 289 -4.68 24.75 -14.27
N ARG A 290 -4.64 24.88 -12.93
CA ARG A 290 -3.41 25.00 -12.14
C ARG A 290 -2.84 23.64 -11.73
N LEU A 291 -3.68 22.61 -11.77
CA LEU A 291 -3.33 21.27 -11.28
C LEU A 291 -2.43 20.54 -12.29
N THR A 292 -1.35 19.98 -11.77
CA THR A 292 -0.41 19.10 -12.47
C THR A 292 -0.69 17.63 -12.19
N ASP A 293 -1.24 17.30 -11.02
CA ASP A 293 -1.47 15.92 -10.60
C ASP A 293 -2.90 15.76 -10.08
N ILE A 294 -3.70 14.93 -10.72
CA ILE A 294 -5.09 14.67 -10.33
C ILE A 294 -5.28 13.16 -10.13
N CYS A 295 -5.83 12.77 -8.99
CA CYS A 295 -6.14 11.39 -8.66
C CYS A 295 -7.57 11.27 -8.09
N PHE A 296 -8.46 10.60 -8.82
CA PHE A 296 -9.81 10.26 -8.39
C PHE A 296 -9.89 8.79 -7.99
N LYS A 297 -9.98 8.54 -6.69
CA LYS A 297 -10.16 7.20 -6.11
C LYS A 297 -11.61 6.73 -6.15
N THR A 298 -12.57 7.64 -6.32
CA THR A 298 -13.99 7.33 -6.58
C THR A 298 -14.31 7.36 -8.06
N SER A 299 -15.42 6.72 -8.41
CA SER A 299 -15.92 6.74 -9.77
C SER A 299 -16.31 8.16 -10.22
N VAL A 300 -15.90 8.51 -11.43
CA VAL A 300 -16.22 9.76 -12.13
C VAL A 300 -17.02 9.44 -13.41
N SER A 301 -17.95 10.32 -13.80
CA SER A 301 -18.61 10.23 -15.11
C SER A 301 -17.66 10.69 -16.23
N ASP A 302 -17.69 9.99 -17.36
CA ASP A 302 -16.91 10.34 -18.55
C ASP A 302 -17.22 11.75 -19.10
N ALA A 303 -18.49 12.16 -19.09
CA ALA A 303 -18.93 13.49 -19.54
C ALA A 303 -18.29 14.61 -18.72
N ASP A 304 -18.43 14.53 -17.40
CA ASP A 304 -17.95 15.53 -16.46
C ASP A 304 -16.42 15.58 -16.45
N LEU A 305 -15.77 14.42 -16.58
CA LEU A 305 -14.32 14.33 -16.66
C LEU A 305 -13.79 15.03 -17.92
N LEU A 306 -14.38 14.79 -19.10
CA LEU A 306 -13.91 15.41 -20.34
C LEU A 306 -14.08 16.94 -20.31
N GLU A 307 -15.21 17.44 -19.82
CA GLU A 307 -15.43 18.89 -19.66
C GLU A 307 -14.45 19.54 -18.66
N MET A 308 -14.07 18.80 -17.62
CA MET A 308 -13.01 19.22 -16.70
C MET A 308 -11.64 19.22 -17.38
N LEU A 309 -11.28 18.14 -18.09
CA LEU A 309 -9.98 17.99 -18.74
C LEU A 309 -9.71 19.04 -19.82
N LYS A 310 -10.75 19.56 -20.50
CA LYS A 310 -10.63 20.71 -21.43
C LYS A 310 -9.99 21.94 -20.78
N LYS A 311 -10.01 22.03 -19.45
CA LYS A 311 -9.45 23.16 -18.69
C LYS A 311 -8.06 22.85 -18.14
N CYS A 312 -7.65 21.57 -18.11
CA CYS A 312 -6.42 21.07 -17.48
C CYS A 312 -5.21 21.02 -18.42
N HIS A 313 -4.76 22.16 -18.94
CA HIS A 313 -3.67 22.19 -19.93
C HIS A 313 -2.28 21.84 -19.37
N ASN A 314 -2.07 22.03 -18.06
CA ASN A 314 -0.80 21.80 -17.36
C ASN A 314 -0.73 20.42 -16.67
N LEU A 315 -1.68 19.53 -16.95
CA LEU A 315 -1.77 18.23 -16.29
C LEU A 315 -0.63 17.31 -16.72
N VAL A 316 0.12 16.80 -15.75
CA VAL A 316 1.25 15.88 -15.90
C VAL A 316 0.87 14.45 -15.52
N SER A 317 0.03 14.29 -14.50
CA SER A 317 -0.39 12.98 -13.98
C SER A 317 -1.91 12.92 -13.77
N LEU A 318 -2.55 11.89 -14.31
CA LEU A 318 -3.97 11.62 -14.14
C LEU A 318 -4.20 10.18 -13.68
N ASP A 319 -4.92 10.00 -12.57
CA ASP A 319 -5.37 8.70 -12.05
C ASP A 319 -6.89 8.74 -11.87
N VAL A 320 -7.63 7.89 -12.58
CA VAL A 320 -9.10 7.95 -12.63
C VAL A 320 -9.72 6.56 -12.56
N THR A 321 -10.80 6.46 -11.79
CA THR A 321 -11.72 5.32 -11.76
C THR A 321 -13.06 5.71 -12.36
N PHE A 322 -13.66 4.85 -13.19
CA PHE A 322 -14.96 5.08 -13.84
C PHE A 322 -16.11 4.33 -13.16
N ASP A 323 -17.35 4.82 -13.35
CA ASP A 323 -18.57 4.22 -12.78
C ASP A 323 -19.22 3.19 -13.73
N LEU A 324 -19.63 2.03 -13.21
CA LEU A 324 -20.46 1.04 -13.93
C LEU A 324 -21.91 1.49 -14.13
N SER A 325 -22.42 2.30 -13.19
CA SER A 325 -23.88 2.42 -12.94
C SER A 325 -24.61 3.43 -13.82
N ARG A 326 -23.91 4.14 -14.72
CA ARG A 326 -24.51 5.16 -15.60
C ARG A 326 -24.16 5.00 -17.08
N GLY A 327 -23.71 3.82 -17.49
CA GLY A 327 -23.48 3.46 -18.90
C GLY A 327 -24.77 3.17 -19.71
N ILE A 328 -25.93 3.71 -19.33
CA ILE A 328 -27.08 3.73 -20.24
C ILE A 328 -27.10 5.12 -20.87
N PRO A 329 -26.68 5.28 -22.13
CA PRO A 329 -26.71 6.58 -22.80
C PRO A 329 -28.17 7.01 -22.94
N THR A 330 -28.59 8.05 -22.22
CA THR A 330 -29.94 8.64 -22.35
C THR A 330 -30.02 9.70 -23.46
N SER A 331 -28.95 9.95 -24.23
CA SER A 331 -29.04 10.82 -25.42
C SER A 331 -28.07 10.40 -26.53
N PRO A 332 -28.45 10.57 -27.81
CA PRO A 332 -27.61 10.24 -28.95
C PRO A 332 -26.37 11.15 -29.02
N GLU A 333 -25.22 10.52 -29.23
CA GLU A 333 -24.02 11.01 -29.92
C GLU A 333 -23.87 12.54 -30.04
N SER A 334 -23.50 13.20 -28.94
CA SER A 334 -22.79 14.47 -29.06
C SER A 334 -21.40 14.19 -29.65
N PRO A 335 -20.92 14.96 -30.63
CA PRO A 335 -19.60 14.75 -31.22
C PRO A 335 -18.53 14.81 -30.13
N LEU A 336 -17.67 13.80 -30.07
CA LEU A 336 -16.55 13.74 -29.14
C LEU A 336 -15.51 14.80 -29.55
N GLU A 337 -15.58 15.96 -28.89
CA GLU A 337 -14.54 16.97 -28.99
C GLU A 337 -13.25 16.42 -28.35
N MET A 338 -12.17 16.39 -29.13
CA MET A 338 -10.89 15.89 -28.63
C MET A 338 -10.31 16.84 -27.58
N VAL A 339 -9.83 16.29 -26.48
CA VAL A 339 -9.22 17.04 -25.39
C VAL A 339 -7.71 16.88 -25.46
N LEU A 340 -7.00 17.95 -25.81
CA LEU A 340 -5.54 17.93 -25.92
C LEU A 340 -4.89 18.18 -24.55
N LEU A 341 -4.09 17.23 -24.09
CA LEU A 341 -3.31 17.29 -22.85
C LEU A 341 -1.81 17.16 -23.20
N PRO A 342 -1.14 18.27 -23.58
CA PRO A 342 0.21 18.23 -24.13
C PRO A 342 1.29 17.88 -23.10
N GLN A 343 1.04 18.14 -21.81
CA GLN A 343 2.01 17.90 -20.73
C GLN A 343 1.81 16.56 -20.01
N LEU A 344 0.81 15.76 -20.41
CA LEU A 344 0.46 14.55 -19.67
C LEU A 344 1.51 13.46 -19.89
N GLU A 345 2.19 13.07 -18.82
CA GLU A 345 3.23 12.04 -18.81
C GLU A 345 2.76 10.73 -18.20
N ILE A 346 1.85 10.77 -17.22
CA ILE A 346 1.37 9.59 -16.49
C ILE A 346 -0.16 9.51 -16.57
N LEU A 347 -0.68 8.38 -17.03
CA LEU A 347 -2.12 8.13 -17.12
C LEU A 347 -2.44 6.77 -16.50
N LYS A 348 -3.30 6.78 -15.49
CA LYS A 348 -3.83 5.58 -14.83
C LYS A 348 -5.34 5.57 -14.96
N ILE A 349 -5.86 4.51 -15.55
CA ILE A 349 -7.28 4.34 -15.84
C ILE A 349 -7.74 3.02 -15.23
N TYR A 350 -8.78 3.10 -14.40
CA TYR A 350 -9.55 1.94 -13.97
C TYR A 350 -10.95 2.00 -14.56
N GLU A 351 -11.20 1.13 -15.55
CA GLU A 351 -12.47 0.99 -16.24
C GLU A 351 -13.16 -0.32 -15.81
N PRO A 352 -14.27 -0.25 -15.06
CA PRO A 352 -15.10 -1.41 -14.82
C PRO A 352 -16.11 -1.54 -15.98
N GLY A 353 -15.81 -2.36 -17.00
CA GLY A 353 -16.72 -2.71 -18.10
C GLY A 353 -16.45 -2.01 -19.44
N PRO A 354 -17.15 -2.37 -20.54
CA PRO A 354 -16.82 -1.95 -21.91
C PRO A 354 -17.42 -0.58 -22.34
N PHE A 355 -17.75 0.30 -21.40
CA PHE A 355 -18.64 1.44 -21.67
C PHE A 355 -17.98 2.83 -21.71
N ALA A 356 -16.70 3.01 -21.33
CA ALA A 356 -16.07 4.32 -21.32
C ALA A 356 -15.50 4.75 -22.69
N SER A 357 -16.22 4.47 -23.79
CA SER A 357 -15.80 4.77 -25.18
C SER A 357 -15.44 6.24 -25.43
N ARG A 358 -15.95 7.16 -24.60
CA ARG A 358 -15.70 8.61 -24.68
C ARG A 358 -14.31 9.01 -24.19
N ILE A 359 -13.64 8.17 -23.38
CA ILE A 359 -12.28 8.47 -22.88
C ILE A 359 -11.24 8.52 -24.00
N SER A 360 -11.50 7.85 -25.13
CA SER A 360 -10.73 7.91 -26.37
C SER A 360 -10.77 9.31 -27.03
N ALA A 361 -11.44 10.30 -26.45
CA ALA A 361 -11.34 11.70 -26.81
C ALA A 361 -10.09 12.38 -26.22
N ILE A 362 -9.46 11.79 -25.20
CA ILE A 362 -8.23 12.32 -24.61
C ILE A 362 -7.07 12.14 -25.59
N ASN A 363 -6.32 13.21 -25.82
CA ASN A 363 -5.16 13.26 -26.68
C ASN A 363 -3.92 13.66 -25.89
N ALA A 364 -3.02 12.70 -25.64
CA ALA A 364 -1.84 12.86 -24.80
C ALA A 364 -0.58 12.30 -25.51
N PRO A 365 0.03 13.07 -26.42
CA PRO A 365 1.12 12.59 -27.28
C PRO A 365 2.46 12.39 -26.56
N HIS A 366 2.64 13.02 -25.39
CA HIS A 366 3.88 12.97 -24.60
C HIS A 366 3.82 11.97 -23.43
N LEU A 367 2.84 11.06 -23.45
CA LEU A 367 2.61 10.10 -22.38
C LEU A 367 3.77 9.10 -22.26
N LYS A 368 4.41 9.04 -21.09
CA LYS A 368 5.53 8.13 -20.78
C LYS A 368 5.07 6.86 -20.07
N SER A 369 4.01 6.94 -19.27
CA SER A 369 3.53 5.82 -18.46
C SER A 369 2.01 5.66 -18.57
N LEU A 370 1.56 4.48 -18.99
CA LEU A 370 0.15 4.12 -19.08
C LEU A 370 -0.15 2.91 -18.19
N GLN A 371 -1.06 3.09 -17.23
CA GLN A 371 -1.65 2.02 -16.45
C GLN A 371 -3.13 1.86 -16.82
N PHE A 372 -3.49 0.71 -17.37
CA PHE A 372 -4.85 0.41 -17.79
C PHE A 372 -5.37 -0.81 -17.04
N ARG A 373 -6.48 -0.64 -16.34
CA ARG A 373 -7.15 -1.71 -15.59
C ARG A 373 -8.58 -1.87 -16.08
N SER A 374 -8.93 -3.09 -16.52
CA SER A 374 -10.27 -3.46 -16.94
C SER A 374 -10.82 -4.61 -16.10
N HIS A 375 -12.04 -4.48 -15.58
CA HIS A 375 -12.74 -5.55 -14.87
C HIS A 375 -14.16 -5.74 -15.43
N VAL A 376 -14.44 -6.90 -16.03
CA VAL A 376 -15.79 -7.31 -16.41
C VAL A 376 -16.37 -8.07 -15.21
N HIS A 377 -17.36 -7.50 -14.53
CA HIS A 377 -18.12 -8.30 -13.56
C HIS A 377 -18.96 -9.32 -14.32
N ASN A 378 -18.63 -10.60 -14.13
CA ASN A 378 -19.39 -11.73 -14.64
C ASN A 378 -20.67 -11.92 -13.79
N ASN A 379 -21.51 -10.89 -13.68
CA ASN A 379 -22.87 -11.09 -13.22
C ASN A 379 -23.62 -11.68 -14.41
N GLY A 380 -23.95 -12.97 -14.32
CA GLY A 380 -24.49 -13.81 -15.40
C GLY A 380 -25.87 -13.42 -15.97
N SER A 381 -26.15 -12.14 -16.18
CA SER A 381 -27.36 -11.66 -16.86
C SER A 381 -27.09 -10.65 -17.98
N LEU A 382 -25.83 -10.47 -18.41
CA LEU A 382 -25.47 -9.53 -19.48
C LEU A 382 -24.65 -10.22 -20.59
N GLU A 383 -25.25 -11.21 -21.24
CA GLU A 383 -24.88 -11.69 -22.58
C GLU A 383 -26.06 -11.37 -23.53
N PRO A 384 -25.88 -10.94 -24.80
CA PRO A 384 -24.78 -10.23 -25.43
C PRO A 384 -25.29 -8.85 -25.93
N ALA A 385 -24.98 -7.76 -25.22
CA ALA A 385 -24.99 -6.43 -25.85
C ALA A 385 -23.73 -6.17 -26.70
N LEU A 386 -22.94 -7.23 -26.95
CA LEU A 386 -21.71 -7.29 -27.74
C LEU A 386 -21.91 -7.07 -29.26
N GLY A 387 -23.11 -6.65 -29.68
CA GLY A 387 -23.43 -6.42 -31.09
C GLY A 387 -23.27 -4.98 -31.59
N ARG A 388 -23.16 -3.96 -30.71
CA ARG A 388 -23.30 -2.55 -31.15
C ARG A 388 -22.53 -1.51 -30.33
N ALA A 389 -21.35 -1.82 -29.80
CA ALA A 389 -20.41 -0.76 -29.44
C ALA A 389 -19.42 -0.58 -30.59
N GLN A 390 -19.78 0.24 -31.58
CA GLN A 390 -18.82 0.90 -32.50
C GLN A 390 -17.97 1.95 -31.72
N GLY A 391 -17.53 1.59 -30.52
CA GLY A 391 -16.76 2.43 -29.62
C GLY A 391 -15.26 2.27 -29.90
N ARG A 392 -14.53 3.38 -29.95
CA ARG A 392 -13.07 3.38 -30.06
C ARG A 392 -12.47 2.55 -28.93
N GLU A 393 -11.68 1.55 -29.30
CA GLU A 393 -10.87 0.71 -28.41
C GLU A 393 -9.91 1.58 -27.56
N PRO A 394 -10.17 1.83 -26.26
CA PRO A 394 -9.48 2.88 -25.50
C PRO A 394 -7.98 2.62 -25.34
N LEU A 395 -7.61 1.38 -24.99
CA LEU A 395 -6.21 0.99 -24.82
C LEU A 395 -5.43 1.15 -26.15
N PHE A 396 -5.99 0.71 -27.27
CA PHE A 396 -5.37 0.89 -28.59
C PHE A 396 -5.20 2.37 -28.94
N TRP A 397 -6.21 3.20 -28.66
CA TRP A 397 -6.14 4.64 -28.90
C TRP A 397 -5.01 5.31 -28.10
N PHE A 398 -4.92 5.06 -26.80
CA PHE A 398 -3.88 5.67 -25.96
C PHE A 398 -2.47 5.25 -26.39
N ILE A 399 -2.27 3.97 -26.71
CA ILE A 399 -0.97 3.49 -27.18
C ILE A 399 -0.65 4.07 -28.56
N SER A 400 -1.62 4.15 -29.48
CA SER A 400 -1.42 4.74 -30.80
C SER A 400 -1.00 6.20 -30.71
N ASN A 401 -1.63 6.96 -29.81
CA ASN A 401 -1.35 8.37 -29.61
C ASN A 401 0.02 8.61 -28.95
N ALA A 402 0.38 7.77 -27.99
CA ALA A 402 1.63 7.86 -27.25
C ALA A 402 2.77 6.98 -27.82
N ALA A 403 2.63 6.43 -29.02
CA ALA A 403 3.54 5.40 -29.55
C ALA A 403 5.02 5.85 -29.61
N ALA A 404 5.26 7.15 -29.76
CA ALA A 404 6.60 7.73 -29.82
C ALA A 404 7.25 7.98 -28.44
N SER A 405 6.45 8.08 -27.37
CA SER A 405 6.89 8.56 -26.06
C SER A 405 6.69 7.54 -24.93
N LEU A 406 5.84 6.53 -25.13
CA LEU A 406 5.47 5.56 -24.10
C LEU A 406 6.64 4.64 -23.72
N GLU A 407 7.07 4.72 -22.46
CA GLU A 407 8.18 3.94 -21.90
C GLU A 407 7.71 2.82 -20.97
N THR A 408 6.61 3.02 -20.24
CA THR A 408 6.07 2.04 -19.29
C THR A 408 4.61 1.74 -19.60
N LEU A 409 4.27 0.46 -19.71
CA LEU A 409 2.92 -0.01 -19.97
C LEU A 409 2.52 -1.04 -18.91
N SER A 410 1.42 -0.78 -18.22
CA SER A 410 0.88 -1.65 -17.17
C SER A 410 -0.56 -2.04 -17.49
N ILE A 411 -0.83 -3.32 -17.71
CA ILE A 411 -2.15 -3.83 -18.06
C ILE A 411 -2.63 -4.80 -16.97
N TYR A 412 -3.77 -4.46 -16.36
CA TYR A 412 -4.44 -5.26 -15.35
C TYR A 412 -5.77 -5.75 -15.94
N SER A 413 -5.87 -7.01 -16.31
CA SER A 413 -7.07 -7.54 -16.97
C SER A 413 -7.55 -8.83 -16.32
N GLY A 414 -8.82 -8.86 -15.94
CA GLY A 414 -9.58 -10.11 -15.77
C GLY A 414 -10.22 -10.47 -17.11
N SER A 415 -9.61 -11.41 -17.85
CA SER A 415 -10.18 -12.13 -19.01
C SER A 415 -10.92 -11.32 -20.10
N SER A 416 -10.63 -10.03 -20.31
CA SER A 416 -11.47 -9.14 -21.13
C SER A 416 -10.93 -8.78 -22.51
N PHE A 417 -9.67 -9.10 -22.85
CA PHE A 417 -9.05 -8.72 -24.12
C PHE A 417 -8.72 -9.93 -24.98
N SER A 418 -9.03 -9.85 -26.28
CA SER A 418 -8.57 -10.84 -27.25
C SER A 418 -7.05 -10.73 -27.48
N LEU A 419 -6.39 -11.85 -27.78
CA LEU A 419 -4.95 -11.87 -28.05
C LEU A 419 -4.58 -11.04 -29.29
N GLU A 420 -5.44 -11.06 -30.30
CA GLU A 420 -5.25 -10.27 -31.52
C GLU A 420 -5.25 -8.76 -31.20
N TYR A 421 -6.17 -8.32 -30.32
CA TYR A 421 -6.25 -6.93 -29.90
C TYR A 421 -5.00 -6.49 -29.11
N ILE A 422 -4.54 -7.29 -28.15
CA ILE A 422 -3.32 -6.98 -27.39
C ILE A 422 -2.08 -7.01 -28.30
N SER A 423 -2.02 -7.93 -29.26
CA SER A 423 -0.94 -7.99 -30.25
C SER A 423 -0.86 -6.71 -31.08
N ARG A 424 -2.01 -6.24 -31.60
CA ARG A 424 -2.11 -4.94 -32.29
C ARG A 424 -1.66 -3.77 -31.42
N CYS A 425 -2.03 -3.78 -30.14
CA CYS A 425 -1.58 -2.76 -29.19
C CYS A 425 -0.06 -2.78 -28.97
N PHE A 426 0.53 -3.95 -28.74
CA PHE A 426 1.97 -4.06 -28.47
C PHE A 426 2.83 -3.81 -29.70
N ALA A 427 2.32 -4.07 -30.91
CA ALA A 427 2.99 -3.72 -32.16
C ALA A 427 3.24 -2.20 -32.28
N LEU A 428 2.36 -1.37 -31.71
CA LEU A 428 2.51 0.09 -31.71
C LEU A 428 3.43 0.60 -30.59
N ALA A 429 3.58 -0.16 -29.50
CA ALA A 429 4.33 0.20 -28.30
C ALA A 429 5.86 -0.01 -28.45
N ILE A 430 6.45 0.43 -29.57
CA ILE A 430 7.84 0.10 -29.92
C ILE A 430 8.90 0.72 -28.98
N HIS A 431 8.52 1.74 -28.20
CA HIS A 431 9.39 2.46 -27.27
C HIS A 431 9.32 1.98 -25.82
N VAL A 432 8.41 1.05 -25.51
CA VAL A 432 8.20 0.56 -24.14
C VAL A 432 9.43 -0.22 -23.66
N LYS A 433 9.96 0.22 -22.53
CA LYS A 433 11.08 -0.37 -21.78
C LYS A 433 10.59 -1.24 -20.63
N GLY A 434 9.45 -0.92 -20.02
CA GLY A 434 8.86 -1.65 -18.90
C GLY A 434 7.45 -2.13 -19.19
N LEU A 435 7.19 -3.43 -19.06
CA LEU A 435 5.87 -4.03 -19.19
C LEU A 435 5.44 -4.69 -17.89
N ILE A 436 4.27 -4.32 -17.36
CA ILE A 436 3.64 -4.93 -16.19
C ILE A 436 2.32 -5.56 -16.61
N LEU A 437 2.16 -6.86 -16.37
CA LEU A 437 0.91 -7.60 -16.63
C LEU A 437 0.39 -8.19 -15.34
N SER A 438 -0.89 -7.98 -15.02
CA SER A 438 -1.49 -8.63 -13.84
C SER A 438 -2.91 -9.13 -14.09
N ALA A 439 -3.19 -10.36 -13.64
CA ALA A 439 -4.54 -10.94 -13.67
C ALA A 439 -5.41 -10.53 -12.46
N ARG A 440 -4.82 -9.92 -11.42
CA ARG A 440 -5.55 -9.44 -10.24
C ARG A 440 -5.14 -8.03 -9.84
N SER A 441 -6.11 -7.27 -9.36
CA SER A 441 -5.87 -6.06 -8.58
C SER A 441 -5.35 -6.43 -7.21
N VAL A 442 -4.05 -6.66 -7.10
CA VAL A 442 -3.40 -6.64 -5.79
C VAL A 442 -2.81 -5.24 -5.66
N ASN A 443 -3.21 -4.51 -4.62
CA ASN A 443 -2.54 -3.29 -4.21
C ASN A 443 -1.02 -3.58 -4.20
N LEU A 444 -0.23 -2.68 -4.80
CA LEU A 444 1.21 -2.82 -5.13
C LEU A 444 2.13 -2.95 -3.91
N THR A 445 1.83 -3.85 -2.97
CA THR A 445 2.73 -4.35 -1.95
C THR A 445 2.91 -5.85 -2.19
N PRO A 446 4.14 -6.37 -2.32
CA PRO A 446 4.37 -7.81 -2.35
C PRO A 446 3.99 -8.39 -0.99
N GLN A 447 2.72 -8.78 -0.83
CA GLN A 447 2.29 -9.49 0.36
C GLN A 447 2.80 -10.94 0.31
N PRO A 448 3.19 -11.52 1.45
CA PRO A 448 3.50 -12.94 1.54
C PRO A 448 2.31 -13.76 1.02
N LEU A 449 2.60 -14.84 0.28
CA LEU A 449 1.61 -15.76 -0.32
C LEU A 449 0.64 -16.42 0.69
N GLU A 450 0.80 -16.15 1.99
CA GLU A 450 0.06 -16.75 3.10
C GLU A 450 -1.34 -16.19 3.31
N PHE A 451 -1.66 -15.00 2.79
CA PHE A 451 -3.00 -14.36 2.95
C PHE A 451 -3.98 -14.61 1.80
N LEU A 452 -3.64 -15.47 0.83
CA LEU A 452 -4.45 -15.75 -0.36
C LEU A 452 -5.30 -17.04 -0.24
N GLU A 453 -5.74 -17.43 0.97
CA GLU A 453 -6.37 -18.74 1.16
C GLU A 453 -7.84 -18.86 0.73
N ASP A 454 -8.65 -17.80 0.61
CA ASP A 454 -10.11 -18.02 0.50
C ASP A 454 -10.84 -17.28 -0.64
N ILE A 455 -10.43 -17.45 -1.90
CA ILE A 455 -11.36 -17.25 -3.04
C ILE A 455 -11.10 -18.29 -4.13
N HIS A 456 -11.72 -19.46 -3.97
CA HIS A 456 -12.02 -20.36 -5.06
C HIS A 456 -13.22 -19.82 -5.85
N SER A 457 -13.00 -19.29 -7.05
CA SER A 457 -14.01 -19.35 -8.11
C SER A 457 -13.36 -19.25 -9.49
N GLU A 458 -13.67 -20.26 -10.29
CA GLU A 458 -13.80 -20.29 -11.75
C GLU A 458 -13.42 -19.00 -12.51
N PHE A 459 -12.13 -18.80 -12.79
CA PHE A 459 -11.68 -17.93 -13.87
C PHE A 459 -10.66 -18.68 -14.72
N SER A 460 -11.20 -19.51 -15.61
CA SER A 460 -10.50 -20.04 -16.78
C SER A 460 -10.46 -18.93 -17.83
N GLY A 461 -9.45 -18.06 -17.77
CA GLY A 461 -9.31 -16.94 -18.71
C GLY A 461 -7.86 -16.56 -18.95
N ASP A 462 -7.30 -17.14 -20.02
CA ASP A 462 -6.20 -16.70 -20.89
C ASP A 462 -4.98 -15.96 -20.29
N SER A 463 -3.94 -16.75 -19.96
CA SER A 463 -2.56 -16.25 -19.84
C SER A 463 -1.78 -16.32 -21.16
N SER A 464 -2.44 -16.23 -22.30
CA SER A 464 -1.81 -16.35 -23.63
C SER A 464 -1.10 -15.06 -24.06
N ILE A 465 -1.28 -13.94 -23.34
CA ILE A 465 -0.69 -12.63 -23.69
C ILE A 465 0.85 -12.66 -23.68
N LEU A 466 1.46 -13.34 -22.71
CA LEU A 466 2.92 -13.46 -22.67
C LEU A 466 3.48 -14.29 -23.84
N GLY A 467 2.67 -15.18 -24.43
CA GLY A 467 3.04 -15.95 -25.62
C GLY A 467 3.31 -15.07 -26.84
N ILE A 468 2.69 -13.90 -26.92
CA ILE A 468 2.87 -12.90 -27.99
C ILE A 468 4.31 -12.35 -27.98
N LEU A 469 5.01 -12.39 -26.84
CA LEU A 469 6.37 -11.88 -26.72
C LEU A 469 7.43 -12.81 -27.31
N LYS A 470 7.06 -14.03 -27.74
CA LYS A 470 7.97 -14.98 -28.38
C LYS A 470 8.44 -14.43 -29.73
N ILE A 471 9.75 -14.45 -29.96
CA ILE A 471 10.34 -14.06 -31.24
C ILE A 471 10.67 -15.32 -32.04
N GLN A 472 10.29 -15.34 -33.31
CA GLN A 472 10.80 -16.33 -34.27
C GLN A 472 11.97 -15.69 -35.00
N ILE A 473 13.19 -16.20 -34.73
CA ILE A 473 14.38 -15.84 -35.50
C ILE A 473 14.35 -16.75 -36.74
N PRO A 474 14.33 -16.22 -37.97
CA PRO A 474 14.38 -17.06 -39.15
C PRO A 474 15.74 -17.76 -39.23
N GLU A 475 15.72 -19.10 -39.21
CA GLU A 475 16.89 -19.93 -39.49
C GLU A 475 17.10 -19.98 -41.02
N ASN A 476 18.21 -19.43 -41.51
CA ASN A 476 18.76 -19.56 -42.87
C ASN A 476 17.90 -19.09 -44.07
N GLU A 477 18.31 -17.98 -44.70
CA GLU A 477 18.16 -17.81 -46.15
C GLU A 477 19.54 -17.68 -46.81
N SER A 478 20.10 -18.83 -47.20
CA SER A 478 20.99 -18.91 -48.36
C SER A 478 20.12 -19.12 -49.61
N SER A 479 19.40 -18.08 -50.05
CA SER A 479 19.06 -17.79 -51.46
C SER A 479 17.86 -16.82 -51.54
N VAL A 480 17.98 -15.83 -52.46
CA VAL A 480 16.97 -14.87 -52.95
C VAL A 480 17.03 -13.46 -52.29
N PRO A 481 16.93 -12.35 -53.07
CA PRO A 481 17.67 -11.13 -52.79
C PRO A 481 16.91 -10.07 -51.96
N ARG A 482 17.72 -9.27 -51.28
CA ARG A 482 17.43 -8.07 -50.50
C ARG A 482 16.33 -7.19 -51.11
N SER A 483 15.18 -7.13 -50.45
CA SER A 483 14.34 -5.93 -50.39
C SER A 483 13.61 -5.84 -49.03
N THR A 484 14.01 -4.86 -48.22
CA THR A 484 13.29 -4.25 -47.08
C THR A 484 13.12 -5.07 -45.78
N PRO A 485 13.04 -4.40 -44.60
CA PRO A 485 13.72 -4.86 -43.38
C PRO A 485 12.85 -5.71 -42.45
N VAL A 486 13.43 -6.81 -41.93
CA VAL A 486 12.90 -7.74 -40.91
C VAL A 486 12.58 -7.08 -39.54
N LYS A 487 12.70 -5.74 -39.43
CA LYS A 487 12.46 -4.97 -38.19
C LYS A 487 10.98 -4.76 -37.85
N SER A 488 10.04 -4.99 -38.77
CA SER A 488 8.64 -4.59 -38.61
C SER A 488 7.77 -5.51 -37.74
N ASP A 489 8.20 -6.74 -37.45
CA ASP A 489 7.33 -7.74 -36.79
C ASP A 489 7.68 -8.00 -35.31
N ILE A 490 8.77 -7.41 -34.80
CA ILE A 490 9.21 -7.63 -33.42
C ILE A 490 8.39 -6.74 -32.48
N ILE A 491 7.50 -7.40 -31.72
CA ILE A 491 6.68 -6.75 -30.69
C ILE A 491 7.55 -6.30 -29.51
N LEU A 492 7.39 -5.06 -29.04
CA LEU A 492 8.15 -4.47 -27.92
C LEU A 492 9.67 -4.67 -28.04
N PRO A 493 10.34 -4.13 -29.07
CA PRO A 493 11.77 -4.39 -29.31
C PRO A 493 12.69 -3.77 -28.26
N LYS A 494 12.26 -2.70 -27.56
CA LYS A 494 13.05 -1.99 -26.54
C LYS A 494 12.78 -2.45 -25.09
N LEU A 495 12.09 -3.59 -24.91
CA LEU A 495 11.71 -4.09 -23.59
C LEU A 495 12.95 -4.50 -22.76
N GLU A 496 13.10 -3.90 -21.58
CA GLU A 496 14.20 -4.19 -20.63
C GLU A 496 13.69 -4.79 -19.31
N SER A 497 12.45 -4.49 -18.92
CA SER A 497 11.83 -4.96 -17.68
C SER A 497 10.47 -5.60 -17.95
N LEU A 498 10.26 -6.82 -17.46
CA LEU A 498 9.01 -7.57 -17.57
C LEU A 498 8.53 -8.05 -16.20
N GLU A 499 7.36 -7.59 -15.79
CA GLU A 499 6.71 -8.02 -14.55
C GLU A 499 5.36 -8.67 -14.86
N ALA A 500 5.13 -9.88 -14.36
CA ALA A 500 3.90 -10.62 -14.59
C ALA A 500 3.36 -11.21 -13.27
N TYR A 501 2.19 -10.74 -12.83
CA TYR A 501 1.56 -11.12 -11.57
C TYR A 501 0.27 -11.92 -11.79
N GLY A 502 0.09 -13.00 -11.03
CA GLY A 502 -1.10 -13.85 -11.17
C GLY A 502 -1.13 -14.64 -12.48
N ALA A 503 0.04 -15.04 -13.00
CA ALA A 503 0.12 -15.87 -14.19
C ALA A 503 -0.41 -17.29 -13.91
N HIS A 504 -1.73 -17.48 -14.03
CA HIS A 504 -2.43 -18.72 -13.66
C HIS A 504 -2.18 -19.88 -14.64
N VAL A 505 -1.86 -19.60 -15.92
CA VAL A 505 -1.88 -20.59 -17.01
C VAL A 505 -0.53 -20.76 -17.76
N ILE A 506 0.53 -20.00 -17.44
CA ILE A 506 1.81 -20.07 -18.18
C ILE A 506 2.68 -21.23 -17.68
N SER A 507 3.02 -22.17 -18.56
CA SER A 507 3.94 -23.28 -18.27
C SER A 507 5.41 -22.84 -18.19
N ASP A 508 6.25 -23.57 -17.44
CA ASP A 508 7.68 -23.29 -17.31
C ASP A 508 8.36 -23.38 -18.70
N ARG A 509 7.91 -24.32 -19.54
CA ARG A 509 8.37 -24.49 -20.94
C ARG A 509 8.05 -23.29 -21.82
N THR A 510 6.84 -22.73 -21.69
CA THR A 510 6.43 -21.53 -22.44
C THR A 510 7.26 -20.33 -22.01
N LEU A 511 7.43 -20.13 -20.69
CA LEU A 511 8.24 -19.04 -20.14
C LEU A 511 9.71 -19.17 -20.57
N ARG A 512 10.28 -20.39 -20.51
CA ARG A 512 11.62 -20.70 -21.03
C ARG A 512 11.74 -20.25 -22.48
N THR A 513 10.82 -20.68 -23.34
CA THR A 513 10.84 -20.37 -24.79
C THR A 513 10.81 -18.87 -25.06
N ILE A 514 9.98 -18.11 -24.32
CA ILE A 514 9.90 -16.66 -24.46
C ILE A 514 11.24 -16.00 -24.08
N LEU A 515 11.78 -16.35 -22.90
CA LEU A 515 13.02 -15.78 -22.40
C LEU A 515 14.22 -16.12 -23.28
N THR A 516 14.37 -17.38 -23.70
CA THR A 516 15.45 -17.78 -24.60
C THR A 516 15.35 -17.06 -25.95
N SER A 517 14.15 -16.97 -26.54
CA SER A 517 13.96 -16.29 -27.83
C SER A 517 14.34 -14.80 -27.77
N ARG A 518 14.11 -14.14 -26.63
CA ARG A 518 14.46 -12.73 -26.40
C ARG A 518 15.95 -12.53 -26.13
N ILE A 519 16.58 -13.45 -25.41
CA ILE A 519 18.04 -13.45 -25.20
C ILE A 519 18.76 -13.62 -26.54
N ASP A 520 18.35 -14.62 -27.33
CA ASP A 520 18.94 -14.88 -28.64
C ASP A 520 18.73 -13.68 -29.60
N ALA A 521 17.53 -13.09 -29.60
CA ALA A 521 17.26 -11.89 -30.39
C ALA A 521 18.07 -10.66 -29.94
N ALA A 522 18.30 -10.50 -28.63
CA ALA A 522 19.14 -9.43 -28.09
C ALA A 522 20.62 -9.62 -28.45
N GLN A 523 21.10 -10.87 -28.47
CA GLN A 523 22.46 -11.20 -28.92
C GLN A 523 22.68 -10.83 -30.38
N CYS A 524 21.64 -10.98 -31.21
CA CYS A 524 21.62 -10.56 -32.61
C CYS A 524 21.37 -9.04 -32.81
N GLY A 525 21.25 -8.25 -31.75
CA GLY A 525 20.97 -6.81 -31.82
C GLY A 525 19.56 -6.45 -32.31
N LEU A 526 18.63 -7.41 -32.31
CA LEU A 526 17.25 -7.22 -32.75
C LEU A 526 16.35 -6.63 -31.65
N THR A 527 16.67 -6.90 -30.38
CA THR A 527 15.97 -6.36 -29.20
C THR A 527 16.94 -5.83 -28.15
N SER A 528 16.45 -4.94 -27.27
CA SER A 528 17.18 -4.60 -26.05
C SER A 528 17.30 -5.82 -25.12
N PRO A 529 18.38 -5.92 -24.33
CA PRO A 529 18.56 -7.01 -23.37
C PRO A 529 17.55 -6.88 -22.23
N LEU A 530 16.87 -7.96 -21.90
CA LEU A 530 15.99 -8.04 -20.73
C LEU A 530 16.86 -8.06 -19.45
N ARG A 531 16.81 -6.97 -18.68
CA ARG A 531 17.58 -6.78 -17.44
C ARG A 531 16.84 -7.28 -16.22
N ARG A 532 15.51 -7.17 -16.19
CA ARG A 532 14.68 -7.53 -15.03
C ARG A 532 13.48 -8.32 -15.47
N VAL A 533 13.30 -9.50 -14.89
CA VAL A 533 12.11 -10.34 -15.11
C VAL A 533 11.59 -10.80 -13.77
N THR A 534 10.35 -10.45 -13.45
CA THR A 534 9.65 -10.92 -12.26
C THR A 534 8.36 -11.60 -12.67
N VAL A 535 8.19 -12.87 -12.30
CA VAL A 535 6.95 -13.61 -12.59
C VAL A 535 6.44 -14.25 -11.31
N GLN A 536 5.25 -13.85 -10.90
CA GLN A 536 4.54 -14.47 -9.77
C GLN A 536 3.43 -15.37 -10.32
N SER A 537 3.58 -16.67 -10.11
CA SER A 537 2.59 -17.68 -10.51
C SER A 537 1.95 -18.34 -9.30
N THR A 538 0.63 -18.57 -9.38
CA THR A 538 -0.12 -19.29 -8.34
C THR A 538 -0.02 -20.81 -8.48
N ARG A 539 0.70 -21.31 -9.50
CA ARG A 539 0.93 -22.74 -9.69
C ARG A 539 2.19 -23.21 -8.95
N ARG A 540 2.35 -24.53 -8.87
CA ARG A 540 3.57 -25.16 -8.36
C ARG A 540 4.67 -25.16 -9.43
N LYS A 541 5.92 -24.95 -8.99
CA LYS A 541 7.11 -25.11 -9.82
C LYS A 541 7.16 -26.54 -10.37
N ARG A 542 7.25 -26.71 -11.70
CA ARG A 542 7.39 -28.03 -12.34
C ARG A 542 8.82 -28.25 -12.83
N GLU A 543 9.42 -27.21 -13.39
CA GLU A 543 10.81 -27.22 -13.87
C GLU A 543 11.56 -26.01 -13.31
N ASP A 544 12.85 -26.19 -12.99
CA ASP A 544 13.72 -25.07 -12.60
C ASP A 544 14.44 -24.50 -13.82
N ILE A 545 13.91 -23.40 -14.35
CA ILE A 545 14.47 -22.75 -15.54
C ILE A 545 15.47 -21.65 -15.20
N ILE A 546 15.60 -21.26 -13.92
CA ILE A 546 16.43 -20.10 -13.53
C ILE A 546 17.91 -20.32 -13.88
N PRO A 547 18.56 -21.45 -13.54
CA PRO A 547 19.99 -21.64 -13.79
C PRO A 547 20.32 -21.62 -15.29
N GLU A 548 19.48 -22.25 -16.10
CA GLU A 548 19.62 -22.33 -17.56
C GLU A 548 19.54 -20.94 -18.21
N ILE A 549 18.51 -20.16 -17.85
CA ILE A 549 18.29 -18.82 -18.43
C ILE A 549 19.39 -17.85 -18.00
N VAL A 550 19.81 -17.88 -16.73
CA VAL A 550 20.88 -17.01 -16.22
C VAL A 550 22.23 -17.35 -16.86
N ALA A 551 22.53 -18.64 -17.06
CA ALA A 551 23.74 -19.07 -17.77
C ALA A 551 23.72 -18.57 -19.22
N ARG A 552 22.62 -18.79 -19.95
CA ARG A 552 22.48 -18.35 -21.35
C ARG A 552 22.57 -16.82 -21.49
N ALA A 553 21.97 -16.05 -20.57
CA ALA A 553 22.09 -14.59 -20.56
C ALA A 553 23.54 -14.15 -20.33
N ARG A 554 24.25 -14.81 -19.41
CA ARG A 554 25.67 -14.54 -19.14
C ARG A 554 26.55 -14.83 -20.36
N ASP A 555 26.33 -15.96 -21.01
CA ASP A 555 27.07 -16.37 -22.23
C ASP A 555 26.83 -15.38 -23.38
N ALA A 556 25.65 -14.77 -23.43
CA ALA A 556 25.32 -13.69 -24.36
C ALA A 556 25.83 -12.30 -23.91
N GLY A 557 26.58 -12.20 -22.81
CA GLY A 557 27.15 -10.95 -22.29
C GLY A 557 26.14 -10.02 -21.60
N MET A 558 25.02 -10.56 -21.11
CA MET A 558 23.91 -9.79 -20.54
C MET A 558 23.79 -10.02 -19.03
N GLU A 559 23.46 -8.96 -18.29
CA GLU A 559 23.11 -9.05 -16.87
C GLU A 559 21.59 -9.07 -16.72
N MET A 560 21.05 -10.20 -16.26
CA MET A 560 19.60 -10.40 -16.05
C MET A 560 19.33 -10.80 -14.60
N LYS A 561 18.45 -10.03 -13.94
CA LYS A 561 17.82 -10.40 -12.67
C LYS A 561 16.51 -11.13 -12.94
N LEU A 562 16.43 -12.40 -12.54
CA LEU A 562 15.28 -13.27 -12.76
C LEU A 562 14.68 -13.72 -11.41
N ASP A 563 13.50 -13.19 -11.09
CA ASP A 563 12.77 -13.47 -9.85
C ASP A 563 11.47 -14.25 -10.19
N LEU A 564 11.49 -15.58 -10.08
CA LEU A 564 10.32 -16.45 -10.30
C LEU A 564 9.72 -16.92 -8.97
N LEU A 565 8.53 -16.41 -8.63
CA LEU A 565 7.82 -16.73 -7.40
C LEU A 565 6.68 -17.71 -7.68
N TYR A 566 6.68 -18.86 -6.99
CA TYR A 566 5.68 -19.92 -7.14
C TYR A 566 4.92 -20.15 -5.84
N ARG A 567 3.73 -20.76 -5.92
CA ARG A 567 2.96 -21.16 -4.72
C ARG A 567 3.73 -22.25 -3.93
N PRO A 568 3.88 -22.12 -2.59
CA PRO A 568 4.60 -23.10 -1.78
C PRO A 568 3.97 -24.49 -1.85
N SER A 569 4.79 -25.54 -1.71
CA SER A 569 4.28 -26.91 -1.61
C SER A 569 3.64 -27.11 -0.23
N ALA A 570 2.54 -27.86 -0.13
CA ALA A 570 1.89 -28.12 1.17
C ALA A 570 2.80 -28.86 2.18
N ARG A 571 3.93 -29.43 1.73
CA ARG A 571 4.93 -30.06 2.60
C ARG A 571 5.88 -29.07 3.28
N ASP A 572 5.88 -27.80 2.87
CA ASP A 572 6.68 -26.73 3.47
C ASP A 572 5.91 -25.93 4.53
N LYS A 573 4.63 -26.26 4.77
CA LYS A 573 3.90 -25.80 5.95
C LYS A 573 4.39 -26.56 7.19
N ARG A 574 5.65 -26.35 7.59
CA ARG A 574 5.95 -26.47 9.02
C ARG A 574 5.24 -25.29 9.69
N PRO A 575 4.41 -25.50 10.71
CA PRO A 575 3.91 -24.38 11.48
C PRO A 575 5.12 -23.60 11.97
N PHE A 576 5.13 -22.28 11.72
CA PHE A 576 6.08 -21.39 12.34
C PHE A 576 6.01 -21.62 13.86
N SER A 577 7.03 -22.27 14.40
CA SER A 577 7.23 -22.37 15.84
C SER A 577 7.43 -20.95 16.37
N PRO A 578 6.68 -20.48 17.38
CA PRO A 578 6.72 -19.10 17.88
C PRO A 578 8.04 -18.71 18.58
N TYR A 579 9.10 -19.51 18.46
CA TYR A 579 10.32 -19.40 19.28
C TYR A 579 11.53 -18.75 18.60
N PHE A 580 11.38 -18.08 17.45
CA PHE A 580 12.52 -17.50 16.72
C PHE A 580 12.95 -16.08 17.13
N LEU A 581 12.52 -15.56 18.29
CA LEU A 581 12.93 -14.23 18.78
C LEU A 581 13.47 -14.23 20.23
N LEU A 582 14.40 -15.12 20.54
CA LEU A 582 15.32 -14.93 21.67
C LEU A 582 16.76 -15.23 21.23
N PRO A 583 17.74 -14.37 21.53
CA PRO A 583 19.15 -14.66 21.28
C PRO A 583 19.65 -15.67 22.33
N GLY A 584 20.29 -16.73 21.85
CA GLY A 584 21.12 -17.63 22.67
C GLY A 584 22.51 -17.08 22.89
#